data_AF-A0A923YW69-F1
#
_entry.id   AF-A0A923YW69-F1
#
_cell.length_a   1.000
_cell.length_b   1.000
_cell.length_c   1.000
_cell.angle_alpha   90.00
_cell.angle_beta   90.00
_cell.angle_gamma   90.00
#
_symmetry.space_group_name_H-M   'P 1'
#
loop_
_entity.id
_entity.type
_entity.pdbx_description
1 polymer ?
#
loop_
_entity_poly.entity_id
_entity_poly.type
_entity_poly.pdbx_seq_one_letter_code
_entity_poly.pdbx_strand_id
1 'polypeptide(L)'
;MSRLLRLLVPITMTLALGACGVNTIPTKEEAAKAAWAQVENQYQRRADLIPNLVSTVQGYAKQEKDVLVGVTQARASANAIHLSTDELKDPAKVAAYEEAQNHVSASLIALRPLQEAYP
;
A
#
# COMPACT_ATOMS: atom_id res chain seq x y z
N MET A 1 10.85 -59.33 14.43
CA MET A 1 11.48 -58.03 14.06
C MET A 1 11.15 -57.59 12.63
N SER A 2 11.19 -58.48 11.63
CA SER A 2 10.91 -58.11 10.21
C SER A 2 9.48 -57.62 9.90
N ARG A 3 8.46 -58.02 10.68
CA ARG A 3 7.07 -57.55 10.48
C ARG A 3 6.82 -56.13 11.03
N LEU A 4 7.50 -55.76 12.12
CA LEU A 4 7.46 -54.40 12.69
C LEU A 4 8.14 -53.40 11.76
N LEU A 5 9.28 -53.80 11.15
CA LEU A 5 9.99 -52.97 10.18
C LEU A 5 9.14 -52.64 8.94
N ARG A 6 8.33 -53.60 8.47
CA ARG A 6 7.44 -53.42 7.29
C ARG A 6 6.27 -52.47 7.54
N LEU A 7 5.83 -52.31 8.79
CA LEU A 7 4.78 -51.35 9.16
C LEU A 7 5.33 -49.94 9.38
N LEU A 8 6.61 -49.81 9.75
CA LEU A 8 7.24 -48.52 10.02
C LEU A 8 7.53 -47.72 8.74
N VAL A 9 7.92 -48.40 7.65
CA VAL A 9 8.25 -47.79 6.35
C VAL A 9 7.11 -46.96 5.75
N PRO A 10 5.85 -47.46 5.63
CA PRO A 10 4.77 -46.64 5.11
C PRO A 10 4.46 -45.45 6.03
N ILE A 11 4.53 -45.61 7.35
CA ILE A 11 4.28 -44.53 8.32
C ILE A 11 5.29 -43.39 8.16
N THR A 12 6.57 -43.72 8.07
CA THR A 12 7.63 -42.73 7.83
C THR A 12 7.51 -42.08 6.46
N MET A 13 7.04 -42.81 5.44
CA MET A 13 6.80 -42.26 4.11
C MET A 13 5.66 -41.22 4.15
N THR A 14 4.52 -41.52 4.78
CA THR A 14 3.40 -40.58 4.86
C THR A 14 3.75 -39.33 5.67
N LEU A 15 4.54 -39.46 6.74
CA LEU A 15 5.06 -38.34 7.53
C LEU A 15 6.05 -37.49 6.73
N ALA A 16 6.89 -38.10 5.88
CA ALA A 16 7.83 -37.39 5.03
C ALA A 16 7.13 -36.58 3.92
N LEU A 17 6.02 -37.07 3.36
CA LEU A 17 5.24 -36.31 2.37
C LEU A 17 4.49 -35.11 2.98
N GLY A 18 4.05 -35.20 4.24
CA GLY A 18 3.38 -34.10 4.94
C GLY A 18 4.31 -32.93 5.33
N ALA A 19 5.63 -33.15 5.34
CA ALA A 19 6.62 -32.17 5.78
C ALA A 19 7.05 -31.16 4.69
N CYS A 20 6.72 -31.41 3.42
CA CYS A 20 7.07 -30.52 2.31
C CYS A 20 5.99 -29.46 2.07
N GLY A 21 6.05 -28.37 2.82
CA GLY A 21 5.73 -27.04 2.30
C GLY A 21 4.26 -26.70 1.98
N VAL A 22 3.29 -27.54 2.35
CA VAL A 22 1.85 -27.31 2.05
C VAL A 22 1.37 -25.93 2.52
N ASN A 23 1.95 -25.40 3.60
CA ASN A 23 1.61 -24.09 4.15
C ASN A 23 2.42 -22.93 3.57
N THR A 24 3.48 -23.18 2.79
CA THR A 24 4.38 -22.10 2.33
C THR A 24 3.72 -21.12 1.36
N ILE A 25 2.84 -21.58 0.48
CA ILE A 25 2.12 -20.71 -0.45
C ILE A 25 1.07 -19.85 0.28
N PRO A 26 0.16 -20.42 1.10
CA PRO A 26 -0.78 -19.61 1.89
C PRO A 26 -0.08 -18.62 2.82
N THR A 27 1.02 -19.01 3.50
CA THR A 27 1.75 -18.09 4.38
C THR A 27 2.35 -16.91 3.62
N LYS A 28 2.88 -17.12 2.41
CA LYS A 28 3.41 -16.03 1.58
C LYS A 28 2.30 -15.12 1.06
N GLU A 29 1.15 -15.69 0.72
CA GLU A 29 -0.01 -14.92 0.28
C GLU A 29 -0.49 -14.00 1.41
N GLU A 30 -0.69 -14.51 2.62
CA GLU A 30 -1.11 -13.71 3.77
C GLU A 30 -0.07 -12.64 4.14
N ALA A 31 1.23 -12.95 4.03
CA ALA A 31 2.29 -11.95 4.22
C ALA A 31 2.20 -10.81 3.18
N ALA A 32 1.90 -11.13 1.92
CA ALA A 32 1.71 -10.13 0.88
C ALA A 32 0.47 -9.26 1.12
N LYS A 33 -0.66 -9.86 1.54
CA LYS A 33 -1.88 -9.13 1.93
C LYS A 33 -1.63 -8.19 3.10
N ALA A 34 -0.90 -8.64 4.11
CA ALA A 34 -0.53 -7.83 5.27
C ALA A 34 0.36 -6.63 4.86
N ALA A 35 1.35 -6.87 4.00
CA ALA A 35 2.20 -5.81 3.47
C ALA A 35 1.40 -4.79 2.65
N TRP A 36 0.46 -5.25 1.82
CA TRP A 36 -0.44 -4.36 1.07
C TRP A 36 -1.31 -3.51 1.99
N ALA A 37 -1.92 -4.10 3.00
CA ALA A 37 -2.70 -3.36 3.99
C ALA A 37 -1.86 -2.29 4.69
N GLN A 38 -0.58 -2.55 4.95
CA GLN A 38 0.32 -1.54 5.49
C GLN A 38 0.53 -0.37 4.50
N VAL A 39 0.71 -0.65 3.21
CA VAL A 39 0.84 0.38 2.16
C VAL A 39 -0.42 1.24 2.08
N GLU A 40 -1.59 0.61 2.03
CA GLU A 40 -2.89 1.30 2.00
C GLU A 40 -3.07 2.21 3.22
N ASN A 41 -2.75 1.72 4.42
CA ASN A 41 -2.83 2.51 5.65
C ASN A 41 -1.93 3.75 5.62
N GLN A 42 -0.72 3.65 5.06
CA GLN A 42 0.19 4.80 4.95
C GLN A 42 -0.36 5.85 3.99
N TYR A 43 -0.90 5.41 2.84
CA TYR A 43 -1.50 6.33 1.88
C TYR A 43 -2.77 6.99 2.41
N GLN A 44 -3.61 6.24 3.12
CA GLN A 44 -4.79 6.79 3.78
C GLN A 44 -4.40 7.85 4.82
N ARG A 45 -3.44 7.56 5.69
CA ARG A 45 -2.93 8.53 6.67
C ARG A 45 -2.39 9.79 5.99
N ARG A 46 -1.67 9.65 4.87
CA ARG A 46 -1.22 10.80 4.08
C ARG A 46 -2.41 11.62 3.57
N ALA A 47 -3.41 10.97 2.98
CA ALA A 47 -4.60 11.64 2.47
C ALA A 47 -5.40 12.34 3.58
N ASP A 48 -5.45 11.77 4.78
CA ASP A 48 -6.15 12.35 5.94
C ASP A 48 -5.42 13.57 6.53
N LEU A 49 -4.09 13.64 6.38
CA LEU A 49 -3.29 14.77 6.85
C LEU A 49 -3.29 15.97 5.89
N ILE A 50 -3.54 15.75 4.58
CA ILE A 50 -3.51 16.82 3.57
C ILE A 50 -4.45 18.00 3.92
N PRO A 51 -5.71 17.81 4.35
CA PRO A 51 -6.58 18.93 4.72
C PRO A 51 -6.00 19.79 5.85
N ASN A 52 -5.38 19.16 6.85
CA ASN A 52 -4.74 19.87 7.96
C ASN A 52 -3.53 20.67 7.45
N LEU A 53 -2.69 20.07 6.59
CA LEU A 53 -1.55 20.75 5.96
C LEU A 53 -2.02 21.96 5.13
N VAL A 54 -3.05 21.79 4.31
CA VAL A 54 -3.65 22.87 3.50
C VAL A 54 -4.17 23.98 4.40
N SER A 55 -4.87 23.66 5.50
CA SER A 55 -5.35 24.66 6.46
C SER A 55 -4.21 25.42 7.12
N THR A 56 -3.09 24.75 7.46
CA THR A 56 -1.92 25.42 8.03
C THR A 56 -1.29 26.37 7.03
N VAL A 57 -1.04 25.93 5.80
CA VAL A 57 -0.47 26.79 4.73
C VAL A 57 -1.41 27.95 4.40
N GLN A 58 -2.72 27.73 4.34
CA GLN A 58 -3.72 28.79 4.16
C GLN A 58 -3.65 29.87 5.24
N GLY A 59 -3.23 29.54 6.46
CA GLY A 59 -3.03 30.53 7.53
C GLY A 59 -1.99 31.59 7.17
N TYR A 60 -0.92 31.18 6.48
CA TYR A 60 0.24 32.02 6.14
C TYR A 60 0.20 32.54 4.70
N ALA A 61 -0.29 31.75 3.74
CA ALA A 61 -0.25 32.01 2.30
C ALA A 61 -1.66 32.10 1.68
N LYS A 62 -2.52 32.99 2.19
CA LYS A 62 -3.93 33.13 1.75
C LYS A 62 -4.12 33.49 0.27
N GLN A 63 -3.08 34.07 -0.35
CA GLN A 63 -3.10 34.49 -1.75
C GLN A 63 -2.86 33.31 -2.72
N GLU A 64 -2.32 32.20 -2.23
CA GLU A 64 -1.91 31.02 -3.01
C GLU A 64 -3.06 30.03 -3.24
N LYS A 65 -4.24 30.55 -3.57
CA LYS A 65 -5.45 29.73 -3.71
C LYS A 65 -5.31 28.67 -4.79
N ASP A 66 -4.73 29.01 -5.94
CA ASP A 66 -4.63 28.10 -7.09
C ASP A 66 -3.74 26.89 -6.75
N VAL A 67 -2.64 27.12 -6.03
CA VAL A 67 -1.75 26.04 -5.57
C VAL A 67 -2.48 25.11 -4.60
N LEU A 68 -3.20 25.67 -3.63
CA LEU A 68 -3.92 24.90 -2.61
C LEU A 68 -5.13 24.14 -3.17
N VAL A 69 -5.80 24.69 -4.18
CA VAL A 69 -6.83 24.00 -4.96
C VAL A 69 -6.21 22.82 -5.72
N GLY A 70 -5.03 23.02 -6.33
CA GLY A 70 -4.28 21.96 -6.99
C GLY A 70 -3.99 20.76 -6.07
N VAL A 71 -3.53 21.02 -4.83
CA VAL A 71 -3.28 19.96 -3.83
C VAL A 71 -4.57 19.26 -3.41
N THR A 72 -5.65 20.02 -3.23
CA THR A 72 -6.97 19.47 -2.87
C THR A 72 -7.50 18.56 -3.98
N GLN A 73 -7.35 18.97 -5.23
CA GLN A 73 -7.76 18.18 -6.40
C GLN A 73 -6.90 16.94 -6.58
N ALA A 74 -5.58 17.06 -6.39
CA ALA A 74 -4.66 15.91 -6.44
C ALA A 74 -5.06 14.85 -5.38
N ARG A 75 -5.33 15.27 -4.14
CA ARG A 75 -5.86 14.40 -3.08
C ARG A 75 -7.17 13.72 -3.51
N ALA A 76 -8.13 14.50 -4.03
CA ALA A 76 -9.41 13.96 -4.45
C ALA A 76 -9.25 12.90 -5.54
N SER A 77 -8.35 13.13 -6.51
CA SER A 77 -8.06 12.19 -7.58
C SER A 77 -7.44 10.88 -7.08
N ALA A 78 -6.49 10.95 -6.12
CA ALA A 78 -5.88 9.76 -5.54
C ALA A 78 -6.88 8.96 -4.69
N ASN A 79 -7.73 9.63 -3.92
CA ASN A 79 -8.75 8.96 -3.12
C ASN A 79 -9.86 8.32 -3.97
N ALA A 80 -10.04 8.74 -5.22
CA ALA A 80 -11.05 8.15 -6.11
C ALA A 80 -10.61 6.78 -6.66
N ILE A 81 -9.31 6.47 -6.63
CA ILE A 81 -8.77 5.21 -7.11
C ILE A 81 -8.52 4.31 -5.91
N HIS A 82 -9.37 3.29 -5.77
CA HIS A 82 -9.20 2.23 -4.79
C HIS A 82 -8.68 0.97 -5.48
N LEU A 83 -7.70 0.31 -4.87
CA LEU A 83 -7.12 -0.92 -5.37
C LEU A 83 -7.28 -2.01 -4.32
N SER A 84 -8.14 -2.98 -4.60
CA SER A 84 -8.34 -4.13 -3.72
C SER A 84 -7.23 -5.17 -3.87
N THR A 85 -7.10 -6.04 -2.88
CA THR A 85 -6.10 -7.12 -2.85
C THR A 85 -6.16 -8.04 -4.06
N ASP A 86 -7.35 -8.30 -4.60
CA ASP A 86 -7.53 -9.16 -5.79
C ASP A 86 -7.06 -8.48 -7.08
N GLU A 87 -7.12 -7.15 -7.11
CA GLU A 87 -6.72 -6.33 -8.25
C GLU A 87 -5.21 -6.08 -8.32
N LEU A 88 -4.45 -6.45 -7.27
CA LEU A 88 -2.97 -6.38 -7.27
C LEU A 88 -2.32 -7.26 -8.33
N LYS A 89 -3.05 -8.23 -8.86
CA LYS A 89 -2.60 -9.10 -9.95
C LYS A 89 -2.66 -8.39 -11.31
N ASP A 90 -3.39 -7.28 -11.40
CA ASP A 90 -3.52 -6.47 -12.60
C ASP A 90 -2.49 -5.33 -12.59
N PRO A 91 -1.40 -5.43 -13.39
CA PRO A 91 -0.37 -4.42 -13.40
C PRO A 91 -0.88 -3.05 -13.89
N ALA A 92 -1.93 -3.01 -14.71
CA ALA A 92 -2.48 -1.74 -15.19
C ALA A 92 -3.18 -0.97 -14.07
N LYS A 93 -3.90 -1.68 -13.18
CA LYS A 93 -4.56 -1.07 -12.02
C LYS A 93 -3.56 -0.62 -10.97
N VAL A 94 -2.51 -1.41 -10.73
CA VAL A 94 -1.40 -1.03 -9.84
C VAL A 94 -0.73 0.23 -10.38
N ALA A 95 -0.41 0.29 -11.68
CA ALA A 95 0.21 1.46 -12.28
C ALA A 95 -0.68 2.72 -12.18
N ALA A 96 -1.98 2.59 -12.43
CA ALA A 96 -2.92 3.71 -12.29
C ALA A 96 -3.00 4.21 -10.84
N TYR A 97 -3.00 3.30 -9.87
CA TYR A 97 -2.97 3.65 -8.45
C TYR A 97 -1.66 4.37 -8.08
N GLU A 98 -0.51 3.86 -8.51
CA GLU A 98 0.79 4.49 -8.29
C GLU A 98 0.87 5.88 -8.93
N GLU A 99 0.38 6.05 -10.16
CA GLU A 99 0.34 7.34 -10.85
C GLU A 99 -0.47 8.38 -10.06
N ALA A 100 -1.64 7.98 -9.56
CA ALA A 100 -2.47 8.83 -8.73
C ALA A 100 -1.76 9.23 -7.42
N GLN A 101 -1.06 8.28 -6.79
CA GLN A 101 -0.28 8.56 -5.59
C GLN A 101 0.96 9.44 -5.85
N ASN A 102 1.56 9.34 -7.03
CA ASN A 102 2.67 10.17 -7.47
C ASN A 102 2.20 11.60 -7.74
N HIS A 103 1.00 11.77 -8.31
CA HIS A 103 0.42 13.08 -8.53
C HIS A 103 0.21 13.86 -7.23
N VAL A 104 -0.25 13.19 -6.16
CA VAL A 104 -0.30 13.80 -4.81
C VAL A 104 1.08 14.24 -4.35
N SER A 105 2.09 13.37 -4.46
CA SER A 105 3.47 13.70 -4.07
C SER A 105 4.00 14.93 -4.83
N ALA A 106 3.75 15.01 -6.14
CA ALA A 106 4.14 16.15 -6.97
C ALA A 106 3.44 17.45 -6.54
N SER A 107 2.15 17.40 -6.21
CA SER A 107 1.41 18.57 -5.72
C SER A 107 1.95 19.09 -4.38
N LEU A 108 2.37 18.19 -3.49
CA LEU A 108 2.97 18.56 -2.20
C LEU A 108 4.37 19.15 -2.39
N ILE A 109 5.14 18.67 -3.37
CA ILE A 109 6.43 19.25 -3.74
C ILE A 109 6.26 20.70 -4.21
N ALA A 110 5.17 21.01 -4.92
CA ALA A 110 4.86 22.36 -5.37
C ALA A 110 4.55 23.34 -4.20
N LEU A 111 4.33 22.85 -2.98
CA LEU A 111 4.19 23.70 -1.79
C LEU A 111 5.54 24.17 -1.20
N ARG A 112 6.68 23.56 -1.59
CA ARG A 112 8.00 23.92 -1.06
C ARG A 112 8.37 25.40 -1.29
N PRO A 113 8.16 25.98 -2.50
CA PRO A 113 8.43 27.40 -2.71
C PRO A 113 7.57 28.32 -1.81
N LEU A 114 6.36 27.89 -1.44
CA LEU A 114 5.52 28.66 -0.53
C LEU A 114 6.10 28.71 0.88
N GLN A 115 6.75 27.64 1.32
CA GLN A 115 7.47 27.63 2.59
C GLN A 115 8.64 28.63 2.57
N GLU A 116 9.32 28.78 1.44
CA GLU A 116 10.43 29.74 1.30
C GLU A 116 9.94 31.18 1.16
N ALA A 117 8.83 31.40 0.45
CA ALA A 117 8.22 32.72 0.27
C ALA A 117 7.51 33.24 1.54
N TYR A 118 7.04 32.34 2.40
CA TYR A 118 6.32 32.63 3.64
C TYR A 118 6.98 31.90 4.84
N PRO A 119 8.15 32.39 5.32
CA PRO A 119 8.88 31.77 6.43
C PRO A 119 8.16 31.83 7.78
#